data_AF-A0A1Q5PLJ9-F1
#
_entry.id   AF-A0A1Q5PLJ9-F1
#
_cell.length_a   1.000
_cell.length_b   1.000
_cell.length_c   1.000
_cell.angle_alpha   90.00
_cell.angle_beta   90.00
_cell.angle_gamma   90.00
#
_symmetry.space_group_name_H-M   'P 1'
#
loop_
_entity.id
_entity.type
_entity.pdbx_description
1 polymer ?
#
loop_
_entity_poly.entity_id
_entity_poly.type
_entity_poly.pdbx_seq_one_letter_code
_entity_poly.pdbx_strand_id
1 'polypeptide(L)'
;MGVETLNFPHAVIVTNADYDLAQVGEVDTVFPLASVTKLFAAWAVAVEVARGTISYTDPCGPEGSTLEHLMSHAAGLDFDSDQIITEVGTRRIYSNRSIELGTDCAAKNAGVSAIELIQRNVIEPLGISSWKLAGSVAHAGYINARDLAVFAREVLRPTLISEAFAQEVLRVHYPELVGIVPGFGHQDPNSWSLGFEVKGNKTPHWTAPDTDPDTVGHFGQSGSFLWASRKSGLAAVFVGEKPFSAAHKAIWPQLNSQIWRDFGPKNGN
;
A
#
# COMPACT_ATOMS: atom_id res chain seq x y z
N MET A 1 23.19 1.71 6.28
CA MET A 1 21.92 2.40 5.97
C MET A 1 21.63 3.38 7.10
N GLY A 2 21.16 4.60 6.82
CA GLY A 2 20.96 5.68 7.80
C GLY A 2 19.93 5.46 8.93
N VAL A 3 19.47 4.22 9.13
CA VAL A 3 18.55 3.83 10.21
C VAL A 3 19.21 3.78 11.58
N GLU A 4 20.54 3.81 11.68
CA GLU A 4 21.29 3.86 12.95
C GLU A 4 20.94 5.08 13.83
N THR A 5 20.24 6.07 13.27
CA THR A 5 19.73 7.25 13.99
C THR A 5 18.41 7.01 14.72
N LEU A 6 17.71 5.90 14.45
CA LEU A 6 16.47 5.53 15.12
C LEU A 6 16.80 4.73 16.39
N ASN A 7 16.38 5.25 17.54
CA ASN A 7 16.67 4.69 18.87
C ASN A 7 15.55 3.77 19.39
N PHE A 8 14.82 3.10 18.50
CA PHE A 8 13.72 2.19 18.84
C PHE A 8 13.76 0.93 17.97
N PRO A 9 13.16 -0.19 18.41
CA PRO A 9 13.07 -1.41 17.62
C PRO A 9 12.42 -1.17 16.26
N HIS A 10 13.11 -1.55 15.20
CA HIS A 10 12.65 -1.44 13.83
C HIS A 10 13.38 -2.45 12.95
N ALA A 11 12.86 -2.63 11.74
CA ALA A 11 13.49 -3.44 10.72
C ALA A 11 13.29 -2.85 9.32
N VAL A 12 14.28 -3.07 8.46
CA VAL A 12 14.26 -2.71 7.04
C VAL A 12 14.68 -3.92 6.22
N ILE A 13 13.92 -4.21 5.16
CA ILE A 13 14.36 -5.13 4.12
C ILE A 13 14.27 -4.41 2.78
N VAL A 14 15.35 -4.52 2.00
CA VAL A 14 15.39 -4.13 0.59
C VAL A 14 15.38 -5.42 -0.22
N THR A 15 14.54 -5.51 -1.25
CA THR A 15 14.34 -6.76 -2.00
C THR A 15 14.13 -6.47 -3.48
N ASN A 16 14.61 -7.39 -4.33
CA ASN A 16 14.12 -7.50 -5.70
C ASN A 16 13.02 -8.59 -5.75
N ALA A 17 12.52 -8.95 -6.93
CA ALA A 17 11.46 -9.95 -7.05
C ALA A 17 11.86 -11.38 -6.58
N ASP A 18 13.15 -11.66 -6.44
CA ASP A 18 13.68 -13.01 -6.19
C ASP A 18 14.17 -13.22 -4.75
N TYR A 19 14.87 -12.23 -4.18
CA TYR A 19 15.53 -12.35 -2.89
C TYR A 19 15.74 -10.99 -2.20
N ASP A 20 16.15 -11.05 -0.94
CA ASP A 20 16.51 -9.86 -0.17
C ASP A 20 17.90 -9.36 -0.59
N LEU A 21 17.98 -8.08 -0.93
CA LEU A 21 19.22 -7.39 -1.25
C LEU A 21 19.94 -6.89 0.01
N ALA A 22 19.17 -6.52 1.03
CA ALA A 22 19.69 -6.13 2.34
C ALA A 22 18.64 -6.30 3.45
N GLN A 23 19.12 -6.53 4.67
CA GLN A 23 18.31 -6.64 5.88
C GLN A 23 18.99 -5.87 7.02
N VAL A 24 18.21 -5.12 7.80
CA VAL A 24 18.69 -4.39 8.99
C VAL A 24 17.64 -4.47 10.09
N GLY A 25 18.10 -4.60 11.34
CA GLY A 25 17.25 -4.56 12.52
C GLY A 25 16.52 -5.87 12.79
N GLU A 26 15.38 -5.77 13.47
CA GLU A 26 14.63 -6.91 14.01
C GLU A 26 13.66 -7.53 12.99
N VAL A 27 14.21 -8.12 11.92
CA VAL A 27 13.43 -8.56 10.74
C VAL A 27 12.34 -9.60 11.01
N ASP A 28 12.45 -10.35 12.11
CA ASP A 28 11.50 -11.38 12.53
C ASP A 28 10.51 -10.88 13.61
N THR A 29 10.72 -9.68 14.17
CA THR A 29 9.80 -9.07 15.14
C THR A 29 8.54 -8.56 14.45
N VAL A 30 7.38 -8.84 15.04
CA VAL A 30 6.07 -8.40 14.53
C VAL A 30 5.74 -6.99 15.02
N PHE A 31 5.43 -6.10 14.09
CA PHE A 31 5.11 -4.69 14.36
C PHE A 31 3.74 -4.31 13.78
N PRO A 32 3.08 -3.27 14.33
CA PRO A 32 1.84 -2.74 13.77
C PRO A 32 2.08 -2.07 12.40
N LEU A 33 1.15 -2.27 11.47
CA LEU A 33 1.20 -1.74 10.10
C LEU A 33 0.45 -0.42 9.92
N ALA A 34 -0.56 -0.14 10.75
CA ALA A 34 -1.54 0.91 10.45
C ALA A 34 -2.00 0.80 8.98
N SER A 35 -2.01 1.91 8.25
CA SER A 35 -2.48 1.96 6.87
C SER A 35 -1.78 1.07 5.84
N VAL A 36 -0.57 0.54 6.12
CA VAL A 36 0.05 -0.46 5.22
C VAL A 36 -0.82 -1.72 5.10
N THR A 37 -1.72 -1.96 6.06
CA THR A 37 -2.75 -3.02 5.99
C THR A 37 -3.61 -2.93 4.73
N LYS A 38 -3.88 -1.73 4.20
CA LYS A 38 -4.72 -1.53 3.01
C LYS A 38 -4.21 -2.28 1.79
N LEU A 39 -2.89 -2.45 1.68
CA LEU A 39 -2.29 -3.13 0.55
C LEU A 39 -2.74 -4.58 0.44
N PHE A 40 -2.89 -5.27 1.58
CA PHE A 40 -3.38 -6.65 1.63
C PHE A 40 -4.86 -6.74 1.25
N ALA A 41 -5.68 -5.79 1.76
CA ALA A 41 -7.09 -5.70 1.41
C ALA A 41 -7.30 -5.45 -0.09
N ALA A 42 -6.56 -4.48 -0.64
CA ALA A 42 -6.60 -4.12 -2.04
C ALA A 42 -6.18 -5.28 -2.97
N TRP A 43 -5.09 -5.98 -2.63
CA TRP A 43 -4.64 -7.13 -3.41
C TRP A 43 -5.62 -8.30 -3.31
N ALA A 44 -6.23 -8.54 -2.16
CA ALA A 44 -7.27 -9.56 -1.99
C ALA A 44 -8.50 -9.31 -2.86
N VAL A 45 -8.92 -8.04 -2.97
CA VAL A 45 -9.97 -7.58 -3.89
C VAL A 45 -9.54 -7.79 -5.34
N ALA A 46 -8.31 -7.45 -5.70
CA ALA A 46 -7.78 -7.67 -7.05
C ALA A 46 -7.81 -9.15 -7.45
N VAL A 47 -7.39 -10.05 -6.55
CA VAL A 47 -7.46 -11.50 -6.77
C VAL A 47 -8.91 -11.95 -7.00
N GLU A 48 -9.87 -11.39 -6.26
CA GLU A 48 -11.28 -11.74 -6.43
C GLU A 48 -11.85 -11.21 -7.76
N VAL A 49 -11.52 -9.97 -8.15
CA VAL A 49 -11.88 -9.43 -9.48
C VAL A 49 -11.26 -10.27 -10.60
N ALA A 50 -10.01 -10.72 -10.45
CA ALA A 50 -9.32 -11.54 -11.44
C ALA A 50 -10.00 -12.91 -11.68
N ARG A 51 -10.77 -13.41 -10.70
CA ARG A 51 -11.59 -14.62 -10.86
C ARG A 51 -12.84 -14.39 -11.72
N GLY A 52 -13.19 -13.14 -12.00
CA GLY A 52 -14.30 -12.75 -12.86
C GLY A 52 -15.68 -12.84 -12.21
N THR A 53 -15.74 -12.99 -10.88
CA THR A 53 -17.00 -13.07 -10.11
C THR A 53 -17.53 -11.69 -9.73
N ILE A 54 -16.68 -10.68 -9.75
CA ILE A 54 -16.96 -9.25 -9.56
C ILE A 54 -16.10 -8.41 -10.51
N SER A 55 -16.46 -7.14 -10.69
CA SER A 55 -15.73 -6.14 -11.47
C SER A 55 -15.46 -4.88 -10.65
N TYR A 56 -14.37 -4.16 -10.97
CA TYR A 56 -14.14 -2.82 -10.42
C TYR A 56 -15.23 -1.81 -10.81
N THR A 57 -15.98 -2.07 -11.88
CA THR A 57 -17.12 -1.26 -12.31
C THR A 57 -18.41 -1.59 -11.55
N ASP A 58 -18.43 -2.61 -10.70
CA ASP A 58 -19.63 -2.99 -9.98
C ASP A 58 -20.02 -1.88 -8.99
N PRO A 59 -21.32 -1.54 -8.90
CA PRO A 59 -21.82 -0.60 -7.91
C PRO A 59 -21.48 -1.06 -6.50
N CYS A 60 -20.82 -0.20 -5.72
CA CYS A 60 -20.47 -0.46 -4.34
C CYS A 60 -20.20 0.87 -3.62
N GLY A 61 -20.69 1.01 -2.39
CA GLY A 61 -20.55 2.24 -1.59
C GLY A 61 -21.69 3.24 -1.79
N PRO A 62 -21.41 4.55 -1.65
CA PRO A 62 -22.35 5.64 -1.97
C PRO A 62 -23.07 5.51 -3.32
N GLU A 63 -24.20 6.18 -3.45
CA GLU A 63 -24.91 6.25 -4.73
C GLU A 63 -23.99 6.79 -5.83
N GLY A 64 -23.91 6.06 -6.95
CA GLY A 64 -23.06 6.40 -8.10
C GLY A 64 -21.60 5.95 -7.97
N SER A 65 -21.14 5.42 -6.82
CA SER A 65 -19.79 4.88 -6.70
C SER A 65 -19.69 3.41 -7.09
N THR A 66 -18.47 3.01 -7.44
CA THR A 66 -18.10 1.64 -7.78
C THR A 66 -16.98 1.15 -6.88
N LEU A 67 -16.67 -0.15 -6.96
CA LEU A 67 -15.51 -0.72 -6.29
C LEU A 67 -14.19 -0.01 -6.67
N GLU A 68 -14.05 0.45 -7.92
CA GLU A 68 -12.93 1.29 -8.37
C GLU A 68 -12.82 2.61 -7.59
N HIS A 69 -13.94 3.30 -7.38
CA HIS A 69 -13.98 4.56 -6.63
C HIS A 69 -13.57 4.34 -5.17
N LEU A 70 -14.02 3.25 -4.55
CA LEU A 70 -13.67 2.92 -3.17
C LEU A 70 -12.17 2.58 -3.06
N MET A 71 -11.68 1.68 -3.91
CA MET A 71 -10.27 1.24 -3.87
C MET A 71 -9.30 2.36 -4.23
N SER A 72 -9.72 3.34 -5.02
CA SER A 72 -8.88 4.49 -5.37
C SER A 72 -9.12 5.73 -4.50
N HIS A 73 -9.91 5.68 -3.43
CA HIS A 73 -10.22 6.84 -2.59
C HIS A 73 -10.89 8.02 -3.35
N ALA A 74 -11.75 7.68 -4.30
CA ALA A 74 -12.54 8.61 -5.11
C ALA A 74 -14.05 8.50 -4.84
N ALA A 75 -14.49 7.73 -3.84
CA ALA A 75 -15.90 7.57 -3.50
C ALA A 75 -16.51 8.75 -2.72
N GLY A 76 -15.69 9.72 -2.29
CA GLY A 76 -16.15 10.92 -1.59
C GLY A 76 -16.53 10.72 -0.12
N LEU A 77 -16.23 9.55 0.44
CA LEU A 77 -16.47 9.21 1.85
C LEU A 77 -15.49 9.93 2.79
N ASP A 78 -15.97 10.25 3.98
CA ASP A 78 -15.16 10.66 5.12
C ASP A 78 -14.11 9.59 5.50
N PHE A 79 -13.16 9.99 6.34
CA PHE A 79 -12.03 9.15 6.73
C PHE A 79 -12.46 7.81 7.34
N ASP A 80 -13.35 7.83 8.34
CA ASP A 80 -13.74 6.66 9.16
C ASP A 80 -15.26 6.45 9.27
N SER A 81 -16.06 7.15 8.47
CA SER A 81 -17.52 7.07 8.53
C SER A 81 -18.18 6.98 7.15
N ASP A 82 -19.44 6.53 7.13
CA ASP A 82 -20.27 6.46 5.91
C ASP A 82 -20.72 7.87 5.42
N GLN A 83 -20.26 8.94 6.07
CA GLN A 83 -20.59 10.30 5.66
C GLN A 83 -19.96 10.61 4.30
N ILE A 84 -20.77 11.05 3.35
CA ILE A 84 -20.31 11.57 2.05
C ILE A 84 -19.94 13.04 2.26
N ILE A 85 -18.67 13.39 2.03
CA ILE A 85 -18.16 14.76 2.22
C ILE A 85 -17.90 15.48 0.89
N THR A 86 -17.92 14.75 -0.23
CA THR A 86 -17.78 15.29 -1.57
C THR A 86 -18.39 14.33 -2.59
N GLU A 87 -18.70 14.82 -3.80
CA GLU A 87 -19.26 14.00 -4.86
C GLU A 87 -18.25 12.95 -5.35
N VAL A 88 -18.77 11.79 -5.76
CA VAL A 88 -17.97 10.70 -6.31
C VAL A 88 -17.13 11.20 -7.50
N GLY A 89 -15.85 10.86 -7.50
CA GLY A 89 -14.93 11.19 -8.59
C GLY A 89 -14.53 12.67 -8.67
N THR A 90 -14.80 13.50 -7.65
CA THR A 90 -14.47 14.93 -7.70
C THR A 90 -13.23 15.33 -6.89
N ARG A 91 -12.87 14.56 -5.87
CA ARG A 91 -11.63 14.73 -5.09
C ARG A 91 -11.07 13.40 -4.60
N ARG A 92 -9.76 13.38 -4.34
CA ARG A 92 -9.10 12.27 -3.67
C ARG A 92 -9.21 12.42 -2.16
N ILE A 93 -10.11 11.66 -1.55
CA ILE A 93 -10.31 11.65 -0.10
C ILE A 93 -9.82 10.32 0.46
N TYR A 94 -8.63 10.35 1.06
CA TYR A 94 -8.09 9.19 1.76
C TYR A 94 -9.04 8.75 2.88
N SER A 95 -9.51 7.50 2.81
CA SER A 95 -10.60 7.00 3.63
C SER A 95 -10.36 5.53 4.00
N ASN A 96 -10.26 5.25 5.31
CA ASN A 96 -10.29 3.88 5.81
C ASN A 96 -11.61 3.22 5.45
N ARG A 97 -12.71 3.97 5.59
CA ARG A 97 -14.05 3.46 5.34
C ARG A 97 -14.24 2.97 3.91
N SER A 98 -13.62 3.65 2.93
CA SER A 98 -13.66 3.22 1.53
C SER A 98 -13.02 1.83 1.33
N ILE A 99 -11.90 1.55 2.00
CA ILE A 99 -11.24 0.25 1.92
C ILE A 99 -12.07 -0.84 2.59
N GLU A 100 -12.65 -0.56 3.75
CA GLU A 100 -13.55 -1.49 4.44
C GLU A 100 -14.72 -1.88 3.55
N LEU A 101 -15.47 -0.89 3.03
CA LEU A 101 -16.63 -1.12 2.19
C LEU A 101 -16.28 -1.88 0.91
N GLY A 102 -15.20 -1.50 0.22
CA GLY A 102 -14.85 -2.19 -1.01
C GLY A 102 -14.36 -3.63 -0.77
N THR A 103 -13.68 -3.88 0.36
CA THR A 103 -13.31 -5.25 0.75
C THR A 103 -14.54 -6.06 1.13
N ASP A 104 -15.49 -5.47 1.86
CA ASP A 104 -16.76 -6.10 2.23
C ASP A 104 -17.62 -6.44 1.01
N CYS A 105 -17.68 -5.57 0.00
CA CYS A 105 -18.36 -5.86 -1.27
C CYS A 105 -17.78 -7.10 -1.97
N ALA A 106 -16.45 -7.20 -2.05
CA ALA A 106 -15.79 -8.36 -2.64
C ALA A 106 -16.00 -9.63 -1.79
N ALA A 107 -15.86 -9.51 -0.46
CA ALA A 107 -16.00 -10.63 0.46
C ALA A 107 -17.43 -11.20 0.49
N LYS A 108 -18.43 -10.33 0.43
CA LYS A 108 -19.85 -10.71 0.35
C LYS A 108 -20.13 -11.57 -0.88
N ASN A 109 -19.54 -11.24 -2.03
CA ASN A 109 -19.70 -12.04 -3.25
C ASN A 109 -19.05 -13.43 -3.12
N ALA A 110 -17.90 -13.50 -2.45
CA ALA A 110 -17.21 -14.75 -2.15
C ALA A 110 -17.84 -15.55 -0.99
N GLY A 111 -18.87 -15.02 -0.33
CA GLY A 111 -19.55 -15.66 0.80
C GLY A 111 -18.69 -15.81 2.06
N VAL A 112 -17.70 -14.92 2.24
CA VAL A 112 -16.74 -14.95 3.36
C VAL A 112 -16.66 -13.59 4.06
N SER A 113 -15.97 -13.54 5.19
CA SER A 113 -15.62 -12.25 5.82
C SER A 113 -14.48 -11.55 5.07
N ALA A 114 -14.33 -10.23 5.24
CA ALA A 114 -13.21 -9.48 4.65
C ALA A 114 -11.83 -9.99 5.10
N ILE A 115 -11.71 -10.41 6.36
CA ILE A 115 -10.48 -10.99 6.90
C ILE A 115 -10.17 -12.32 6.21
N GLU A 116 -11.18 -13.17 6.06
CA GLU A 116 -11.05 -14.47 5.40
C GLU A 116 -10.76 -14.32 3.90
N LEU A 117 -11.29 -13.30 3.23
CA LEU A 117 -10.93 -12.96 1.86
C LEU A 117 -9.42 -12.66 1.76
N ILE A 118 -8.88 -11.81 2.64
CA ILE A 118 -7.44 -11.50 2.67
C ILE A 118 -6.61 -12.75 2.96
N GLN A 119 -7.06 -13.55 3.94
CA GLN A 119 -6.37 -14.76 4.35
C GLN A 119 -6.22 -15.74 3.17
N ARG A 120 -7.34 -16.08 2.51
CA ARG A 120 -7.39 -17.06 1.41
C ARG A 120 -6.76 -16.54 0.12
N ASN A 121 -6.90 -15.25 -0.18
CA ASN A 121 -6.46 -14.70 -1.46
C ASN A 121 -5.01 -14.22 -1.44
N VAL A 122 -4.44 -13.89 -0.27
CA VAL A 122 -3.11 -13.27 -0.18
C VAL A 122 -2.21 -13.98 0.83
N ILE A 123 -2.65 -14.13 2.08
CA ILE A 123 -1.77 -14.58 3.17
C ILE A 123 -1.36 -16.05 2.99
N GLU A 124 -2.34 -16.94 2.82
CA GLU A 124 -2.10 -18.38 2.67
C GLU A 124 -1.34 -18.70 1.37
N PRO A 125 -1.72 -18.18 0.19
CA PRO A 125 -1.01 -18.49 -1.06
C PRO A 125 0.44 -18.01 -1.09
N LEU A 126 0.76 -16.90 -0.40
CA LEU A 126 2.13 -16.38 -0.30
C LEU A 126 2.94 -17.02 0.84
N GLY A 127 2.32 -17.88 1.66
CA GLY A 127 2.97 -18.49 2.81
C GLY A 127 3.35 -17.50 3.91
N ILE A 128 2.64 -16.37 4.01
CA ILE A 128 2.87 -15.35 5.03
C ILE A 128 2.36 -15.88 6.37
N SER A 129 3.23 -15.90 7.38
CA SER A 129 2.99 -16.62 8.64
C SER A 129 2.82 -15.72 9.86
N SER A 130 3.43 -14.53 9.82
CA SER A 130 3.44 -13.56 10.91
C SER A 130 2.29 -12.55 10.85
N TRP A 131 1.55 -12.53 9.74
CA TRP A 131 0.45 -11.58 9.55
C TRP A 131 -0.69 -11.85 10.52
N LYS A 132 -1.15 -10.78 11.16
CA LYS A 132 -2.31 -10.79 12.06
C LYS A 132 -3.15 -9.55 11.79
N LEU A 133 -4.45 -9.69 11.97
CA LEU A 133 -5.38 -8.58 11.90
C LEU A 133 -6.24 -8.55 13.15
N ALA A 134 -6.23 -7.41 13.85
CA ALA A 134 -7.00 -7.21 15.07
C ALA A 134 -7.91 -5.99 14.94
N GLY A 135 -8.89 -6.07 14.04
CA GLY A 135 -9.84 -4.99 13.74
C GLY A 135 -9.99 -4.75 12.25
N SER A 136 -10.01 -3.47 11.86
CA SER A 136 -10.25 -3.04 10.48
C SER A 136 -9.17 -3.51 9.49
N VAL A 137 -9.62 -4.02 8.33
CA VAL A 137 -8.79 -4.33 7.16
C VAL A 137 -8.09 -3.10 6.56
N ALA A 138 -8.47 -1.89 6.97
CA ALA A 138 -7.84 -0.67 6.52
C ALA A 138 -6.62 -0.26 7.36
N HIS A 139 -6.48 -0.72 8.61
CA HIS A 139 -5.43 -0.21 9.49
C HIS A 139 -4.98 -1.10 10.65
N ALA A 140 -5.60 -2.25 10.92
CA ALA A 140 -5.36 -3.01 12.15
C ALA A 140 -4.37 -4.19 11.99
N GLY A 141 -3.56 -4.18 10.93
CA GLY A 141 -2.63 -5.25 10.61
C GLY A 141 -1.35 -5.21 11.44
N TYR A 142 -0.75 -6.38 11.61
CA TYR A 142 0.56 -6.60 12.19
C TYR A 142 1.31 -7.61 11.32
N ILE A 143 2.62 -7.42 11.15
CA ILE A 143 3.47 -8.34 10.37
C ILE A 143 4.94 -8.10 10.75
N ASN A 144 5.81 -9.06 10.48
CA ASN A 144 7.26 -8.82 10.52
C ASN A 144 7.79 -8.31 9.16
N ALA A 145 9.04 -7.83 9.13
CA ALA A 145 9.62 -7.29 7.91
C ALA A 145 9.81 -8.38 6.83
N ARG A 146 10.14 -9.61 7.24
CA ARG A 146 10.38 -10.75 6.33
C ARG A 146 9.16 -11.07 5.49
N ASP A 147 7.99 -11.20 6.11
CA ASP A 147 6.76 -11.51 5.41
C ASP A 147 6.20 -10.29 4.66
N LEU A 148 6.43 -9.08 5.16
CA LEU A 148 6.09 -7.88 4.40
C LEU A 148 6.92 -7.76 3.11
N ALA A 149 8.18 -8.20 3.14
CA ALA A 149 9.03 -8.30 1.95
C ALA A 149 8.50 -9.37 0.98
N VAL A 150 7.96 -10.50 1.46
CA VAL A 150 7.29 -11.49 0.59
C VAL A 150 6.12 -10.85 -0.17
N PHE A 151 5.27 -10.08 0.52
CA PHE A 151 4.20 -9.34 -0.14
C PHE A 151 4.75 -8.27 -1.12
N ALA A 152 5.85 -7.59 -0.77
CA ALA A 152 6.49 -6.63 -1.68
C ALA A 152 6.98 -7.30 -2.98
N ARG A 153 7.47 -8.54 -2.92
CA ARG A 153 7.87 -9.32 -4.11
C ARG A 153 6.68 -9.72 -4.97
N GLU A 154 5.54 -10.05 -4.36
CA GLU A 154 4.28 -10.26 -5.09
C GLU A 154 3.87 -9.01 -5.87
N VAL A 155 4.03 -7.82 -5.29
CA VAL A 155 3.73 -6.55 -6.00
C VAL A 155 4.74 -6.30 -7.14
N LEU A 156 6.01 -6.67 -6.96
CA LEU A 156 7.04 -6.53 -8.01
C LEU A 156 6.80 -7.48 -9.18
N ARG A 157 6.50 -8.75 -8.88
CA ARG A 157 6.29 -9.83 -9.85
C ARG A 157 5.11 -10.70 -9.40
N PRO A 158 3.88 -10.34 -9.82
CA PRO A 158 2.64 -10.99 -9.42
C PRO A 158 2.62 -12.49 -9.72
N THR A 159 2.15 -13.25 -8.75
CA THR A 159 1.89 -14.69 -8.84
C THR A 159 0.43 -15.02 -8.59
N LEU A 160 -0.32 -14.14 -7.90
CA LEU A 160 -1.72 -14.34 -7.56
C LEU A 160 -2.68 -13.82 -8.63
N ILE A 161 -2.22 -12.85 -9.43
CA ILE A 161 -2.92 -12.31 -10.59
C ILE A 161 -1.97 -12.23 -11.78
N SER A 162 -2.51 -12.13 -13.00
CA SER A 162 -1.66 -11.97 -14.19
C SER A 162 -0.89 -10.64 -14.16
N GLU A 163 0.32 -10.64 -14.74
CA GLU A 163 1.15 -9.44 -14.88
C GLU A 163 0.41 -8.28 -15.56
N ALA A 164 -0.37 -8.57 -16.62
CA ALA A 164 -1.20 -7.59 -17.32
C ALA A 164 -2.29 -7.01 -16.41
N PHE A 165 -2.97 -7.84 -15.62
CA PHE A 165 -3.99 -7.34 -14.69
C PHE A 165 -3.40 -6.56 -13.53
N ALA A 166 -2.22 -6.94 -13.03
CA ALA A 166 -1.52 -6.14 -12.03
C ALA A 166 -1.12 -4.75 -12.55
N GLN A 167 -0.79 -4.60 -13.84
CA GLN A 167 -0.57 -3.29 -14.47
C GLN A 167 -1.86 -2.44 -14.45
N GLU A 168 -3.02 -3.05 -14.69
CA GLU A 168 -4.32 -2.37 -14.57
C GLU A 168 -4.68 -2.01 -13.12
N VAL A 169 -4.34 -2.85 -12.14
CA VAL A 169 -4.60 -2.57 -10.71
C VAL A 169 -3.70 -1.43 -10.18
N LEU A 170 -2.46 -1.35 -10.69
CA LEU A 170 -1.42 -0.45 -10.17
C LEU A 170 -1.25 0.85 -10.99
N ARG A 171 -1.92 1.02 -12.14
CA ARG A 171 -1.95 2.31 -12.83
C ARG A 171 -2.71 3.36 -12.03
N VAL A 172 -2.55 4.64 -12.40
CA VAL A 172 -3.33 5.71 -11.77
C VAL A 172 -4.79 5.64 -12.23
N HIS A 173 -5.71 5.76 -11.27
CA HIS A 173 -7.15 5.89 -11.51
C HIS A 173 -7.62 7.28 -11.10
N TYR A 174 -8.42 7.95 -11.95
CA TYR A 174 -8.83 9.35 -11.77
C TYR A 174 -7.61 10.29 -11.64
N PRO A 175 -6.75 10.40 -12.69
CA PRO A 175 -5.43 11.01 -12.60
C PRO A 175 -5.43 12.50 -12.24
N GLU A 176 -6.52 13.20 -12.48
CA GLU A 176 -6.72 14.63 -12.21
C GLU A 176 -7.06 14.96 -10.75
N LEU A 177 -7.35 13.95 -9.92
CA LEU A 177 -7.86 14.23 -8.58
C LEU A 177 -6.79 14.77 -7.63
N VAL A 178 -7.07 15.96 -7.13
CA VAL A 178 -6.34 16.63 -6.05
C VAL A 178 -6.77 16.09 -4.69
N GLY A 179 -5.86 16.09 -3.71
CA GLY A 179 -6.20 15.68 -2.36
C GLY A 179 -5.10 15.95 -1.35
N ILE A 180 -5.22 15.32 -0.18
CA ILE A 180 -4.24 15.42 0.90
C ILE A 180 -3.60 14.05 1.12
N VAL A 181 -2.27 14.02 1.20
CA VAL A 181 -1.55 12.89 1.79
C VAL A 181 -1.39 13.16 3.28
N PRO A 182 -1.96 12.35 4.18
CA PRO A 182 -1.84 12.57 5.61
C PRO A 182 -0.39 12.78 6.04
N GLY A 183 -0.09 13.88 6.74
CA GLY A 183 1.27 14.21 7.16
C GLY A 183 2.18 14.84 6.10
N PHE A 184 1.83 14.82 4.81
CA PHE A 184 2.56 15.47 3.71
C PHE A 184 1.77 16.61 3.05
N GLY A 185 0.49 16.78 3.41
CA GLY A 185 -0.31 17.93 3.01
C GLY A 185 -0.91 17.78 1.61
N HIS A 186 -1.23 18.92 1.01
CA HIS A 186 -1.89 19.01 -0.30
C HIS A 186 -0.98 18.48 -1.42
N GLN A 187 -1.56 17.71 -2.35
CA GLN A 187 -0.89 17.18 -3.53
C GLN A 187 -1.79 17.37 -4.77
N ASP A 188 -1.20 17.83 -5.87
CA ASP A 188 -1.87 18.14 -7.13
C ASP A 188 -1.03 17.65 -8.33
N PRO A 189 -1.43 16.53 -8.98
CA PRO A 189 -2.47 15.61 -8.55
C PRO A 189 -2.07 14.77 -7.34
N ASN A 190 -3.05 14.19 -6.64
CA ASN A 190 -2.83 13.20 -5.59
C ASN A 190 -3.13 11.79 -6.12
N SER A 191 -2.15 11.23 -6.83
CA SER A 191 -2.29 9.96 -7.57
C SER A 191 -2.46 8.75 -6.64
N TRP A 192 -3.42 7.90 -6.99
CA TRP A 192 -3.66 6.58 -6.41
C TRP A 192 -3.98 5.57 -7.50
N SER A 193 -3.60 4.33 -7.25
CA SER A 193 -4.11 3.17 -7.96
C SER A 193 -5.25 2.52 -7.16
N LEU A 194 -5.63 1.29 -7.48
CA LEU A 194 -6.60 0.52 -6.70
C LEU A 194 -5.94 0.01 -5.42
N GLY A 195 -5.97 0.86 -4.38
CA GLY A 195 -5.56 0.58 -3.01
C GLY A 195 -4.10 0.89 -2.69
N PHE A 196 -3.30 1.31 -3.67
CA PHE A 196 -1.91 1.74 -3.47
C PHE A 196 -1.78 3.23 -3.72
N GLU A 197 -1.04 3.91 -2.84
CA GLU A 197 -0.52 5.23 -3.16
C GLU A 197 0.44 5.12 -4.35
N VAL A 198 0.31 6.01 -5.32
CA VAL A 198 1.27 6.18 -6.42
C VAL A 198 2.08 7.44 -6.14
N LYS A 199 3.41 7.35 -6.17
CA LYS A 199 4.31 8.48 -5.91
C LYS A 199 4.02 9.67 -6.82
N GLY A 200 3.93 9.44 -8.13
CA GLY A 200 3.82 10.50 -9.13
C GLY A 200 4.90 11.57 -8.95
N ASN A 201 4.46 12.82 -8.91
CA ASN A 201 5.32 14.00 -8.69
C ASN A 201 5.11 14.63 -7.30
N LYS A 202 4.56 13.87 -6.34
CA LYS A 202 4.22 14.39 -5.01
C LYS A 202 5.46 14.94 -4.31
N THR A 203 5.33 16.14 -3.74
CA THR A 203 6.40 16.79 -2.99
C THR A 203 5.81 17.71 -1.91
N PRO A 204 6.28 17.63 -0.64
CA PRO A 204 7.20 16.63 -0.10
C PRO A 204 6.56 15.22 -0.07
N HIS A 205 7.39 14.17 0.01
CA HIS A 205 6.93 12.77 0.05
C HIS A 205 7.83 11.89 0.94
N TRP A 206 7.34 10.72 1.35
CA TRP A 206 8.07 9.79 2.22
C TRP A 206 9.06 8.88 1.48
N THR A 207 8.89 8.71 0.16
CA THR A 207 9.85 7.99 -0.71
C THR A 207 11.04 8.88 -1.09
N ALA A 208 12.02 8.33 -1.81
CA ALA A 208 13.08 9.15 -2.39
C ALA A 208 12.53 10.05 -3.52
N PRO A 209 13.07 11.26 -3.72
CA PRO A 209 12.72 12.12 -4.86
C PRO A 209 12.92 11.41 -6.21
N ASP A 210 14.00 10.63 -6.31
CA ASP A 210 14.50 10.03 -7.55
C ASP A 210 13.88 8.65 -7.86
N THR A 211 12.98 8.13 -7.03
CA THR A 211 12.29 6.87 -7.39
C THR A 211 11.38 7.08 -8.59
N ASP A 212 11.16 6.02 -9.37
CA ASP A 212 10.29 6.10 -10.54
C ASP A 212 8.90 6.69 -10.19
N PRO A 213 8.30 7.55 -11.03
CA PRO A 213 6.98 8.15 -10.75
C PRO A 213 5.85 7.13 -10.55
N ASP A 214 5.98 5.94 -11.14
CA ASP A 214 5.04 4.81 -10.99
C ASP A 214 5.33 3.94 -9.75
N THR A 215 6.24 4.36 -8.86
CA THR A 215 6.45 3.69 -7.56
C THR A 215 5.13 3.66 -6.79
N VAL A 216 4.69 2.46 -6.42
CA VAL A 216 3.47 2.22 -5.65
C VAL A 216 3.80 1.81 -4.22
N GLY A 217 2.89 2.04 -3.29
CA GLY A 217 3.08 1.60 -1.92
C GLY A 217 2.07 2.18 -0.94
N HIS A 218 2.47 2.20 0.32
CA HIS A 218 1.76 2.90 1.39
C HIS A 218 2.69 3.11 2.57
N PHE A 219 2.45 4.16 3.36
CA PHE A 219 3.00 4.27 4.72
C PHE A 219 1.89 4.30 5.78
N GLY A 220 2.20 3.84 6.99
CA GLY A 220 1.28 3.71 8.11
C GLY A 220 1.62 4.65 9.26
N GLN A 221 0.60 5.15 9.95
CA GLN A 221 0.75 5.97 11.17
C GLN A 221 1.43 5.22 12.32
N SER A 222 1.60 3.90 12.23
CA SER A 222 2.40 3.10 13.15
C SER A 222 3.92 3.24 12.94
N GLY A 223 4.36 4.02 11.95
CA GLY A 223 5.78 4.12 11.61
C GLY A 223 6.24 2.96 10.72
N SER A 224 5.43 2.58 9.74
CA SER A 224 5.77 1.55 8.76
C SER A 224 5.60 2.05 7.32
N PHE A 225 6.29 1.45 6.36
CA PHE A 225 6.01 1.65 4.95
C PHE A 225 6.35 0.40 4.12
N LEU A 226 5.77 0.35 2.94
CA LEU A 226 6.22 -0.47 1.82
C LEU A 226 6.17 0.41 0.57
N TRP A 227 7.23 0.40 -0.23
CA TRP A 227 7.17 0.88 -1.62
C TRP A 227 7.79 -0.14 -2.57
N ALA A 228 7.28 -0.16 -3.80
CA ALA A 228 7.74 -1.03 -4.88
C ALA A 228 7.79 -0.24 -6.19
N SER A 229 8.96 -0.20 -6.83
CA SER A 229 9.11 0.21 -8.23
C SER A 229 9.25 -1.04 -9.09
N ARG A 230 8.21 -1.34 -9.86
CA ARG A 230 8.18 -2.50 -10.77
C ARG A 230 9.17 -2.32 -11.92
N LYS A 231 9.24 -1.11 -12.49
CA LYS A 231 10.19 -0.75 -13.55
C LYS A 231 11.65 -0.97 -13.14
N SER A 232 11.98 -0.62 -11.90
CA SER A 232 13.33 -0.82 -11.35
C SER A 232 13.53 -2.20 -10.70
N GLY A 233 12.47 -3.02 -10.59
CA GLY A 233 12.52 -4.32 -9.93
C GLY A 233 12.95 -4.25 -8.46
N LEU A 234 12.65 -3.15 -7.77
CA LEU A 234 13.16 -2.84 -6.43
C LEU A 234 12.02 -2.46 -5.50
N ALA A 235 12.02 -3.04 -4.30
CA ALA A 235 11.11 -2.68 -3.22
C ALA A 235 11.86 -2.53 -1.90
N ALA A 236 11.28 -1.76 -0.99
CA ALA A 236 11.72 -1.73 0.39
C ALA A 236 10.55 -1.67 1.36
N VAL A 237 10.77 -2.29 2.51
CA VAL A 237 9.82 -2.32 3.62
C VAL A 237 10.51 -1.79 4.87
N PHE A 238 9.76 -1.03 5.67
CA PHE A 238 10.16 -0.55 6.97
C PHE A 238 9.03 -0.85 7.95
N VAL A 239 9.36 -1.42 9.10
CA VAL A 239 8.44 -1.60 10.22
C VAL A 239 9.12 -1.19 11.52
N GLY A 240 8.37 -0.64 12.47
CA GLY A 240 8.94 -0.17 13.73
C GLY A 240 7.91 -0.02 14.85
N GLU A 241 8.44 0.13 16.07
CA GLU A 241 7.63 0.22 17.29
C GLU A 241 6.96 1.60 17.48
N LYS A 242 7.54 2.67 16.92
CA LYS A 242 7.11 4.04 17.20
C LYS A 242 6.16 4.57 16.11
N PRO A 243 5.06 5.24 16.50
CA PRO A 243 4.18 5.92 15.55
C PRO A 243 4.92 6.91 14.66
N PHE A 244 4.38 7.09 13.44
CA PHE A 244 4.85 8.06 12.48
C PHE A 244 4.92 9.46 13.10
N SER A 245 6.03 10.15 12.87
CA SER A 245 6.37 11.39 13.57
C SER A 245 7.35 12.25 12.78
N ALA A 246 7.76 13.38 13.34
CA ALA A 246 8.77 14.24 12.72
C ALA A 246 10.11 13.51 12.47
N ALA A 247 10.48 12.55 13.32
CA ALA A 247 11.67 11.72 13.12
C ALA A 247 11.58 10.90 11.83
N HIS A 248 10.43 10.24 11.61
CA HIS A 248 10.17 9.49 10.38
C HIS A 248 10.19 10.39 9.14
N LYS A 249 9.55 11.58 9.21
CA LYS A 249 9.57 12.55 8.11
C LYS A 249 10.97 13.02 7.73
N ALA A 250 11.88 13.13 8.70
CA ALA A 250 13.25 13.53 8.46
C ALA A 250 14.10 12.38 7.88
N ILE A 251 13.88 11.15 8.36
CA ILE A 251 14.76 10.00 8.09
C ILE A 251 14.32 9.22 6.85
N TRP A 252 13.03 9.00 6.64
CA TRP A 252 12.54 8.13 5.55
C TRP A 252 12.96 8.62 4.15
N PRO A 253 12.86 9.92 3.79
CA PRO A 253 13.31 10.35 2.47
C PRO A 253 14.82 10.11 2.27
N GLN A 254 15.64 10.31 3.31
CA GLN A 254 17.08 10.08 3.25
C GLN A 254 17.42 8.60 3.16
N LEU A 255 16.76 7.76 3.97
CA LEU A 255 16.88 6.31 3.94
C LEU A 255 16.50 5.77 2.55
N ASN A 256 15.34 6.18 2.04
CA ASN A 256 14.87 5.74 0.72
C ASN A 256 15.79 6.24 -0.40
N SER A 257 16.36 7.45 -0.27
CA SER A 257 17.37 7.94 -1.22
C SER A 257 18.68 7.14 -1.16
N GLN A 258 19.08 6.68 0.04
CA GLN A 258 20.20 5.76 0.17
C GLN A 258 19.90 4.41 -0.48
N ILE A 259 18.74 3.80 -0.15
CA ILE A 259 18.32 2.52 -0.74
C ILE A 259 18.30 2.62 -2.27
N TRP A 260 17.72 3.70 -2.81
CA TRP A 260 17.65 3.93 -4.25
C TRP A 260 19.03 4.07 -4.90
N ARG A 261 19.96 4.80 -4.28
CA ARG A 261 21.34 4.93 -4.80
C ARG A 261 22.12 3.62 -4.74
N ASP A 262 21.96 2.85 -3.66
CA ASP A 262 22.76 1.66 -3.40
C ASP A 262 22.25 0.46 -4.22
N PHE A 263 20.93 0.35 -4.43
CA PHE A 263 20.27 -0.83 -5.03
C PHE A 263 19.41 -0.53 -6.25
N GLY A 264 19.10 0.73 -6.54
CA GLY A 264 18.36 1.12 -7.74
C GLY A 264 19.17 0.86 -9.01
N PRO A 265 18.52 0.98 -10.18
CA PRO A 265 19.20 0.85 -11.45
C PRO A 265 20.34 1.87 -11.51
N LYS A 266 21.56 1.38 -11.68
CA LYS A 266 22.70 2.26 -11.94
C LYS A 266 22.50 2.79 -13.34
N ASN A 267 22.21 4.09 -13.46
CA ASN A 267 22.31 4.77 -14.74
C ASN A 267 23.71 4.45 -15.30
N GLY A 268 23.73 3.72 -16.41
CA GLY A 268 24.99 3.40 -17.08
C GLY A 268 25.72 4.70 -17.42
N ASN A 269 27.01 4.73 -17.11
CA ASN A 269 27.94 5.56 -17.88
C ASN A 269 27.98 5.06 -19.33
#